data_AF-A0A091FET7-F1
#
_entry.id   AF-A0A091FET7-F1
#
_cell.length_a   1.000
_cell.length_b   1.000
_cell.length_c   1.000
_cell.angle_alpha   90.00
_cell.angle_beta   90.00
_cell.angle_gamma   90.00
#
_symmetry.space_group_name_H-M   'P 1'
#
loop_
_entity.id
_entity.type
_entity.pdbx_description
1 polymer ?
#
loop_
_entity_poly.entity_id
_entity_poly.type
_entity_poly.pdbx_seq_one_letter_code
_entity_poly.pdbx_strand_id
1 'polypeptide(L)' 'MIENINMMKCPFCPNEFSISPPRIDGVTIPRYQITVCRSCYNMNWDGWELGREKLLIEHLKLNNIPIPHPNMNGRLPRD' A
#
# COMPACT_ATOMS: atom_id res chain seq x y z
N MET A 1 16.75 18.60 19.72
CA MET A 1 16.16 18.86 18.39
C MET A 1 14.97 17.93 18.27
N ILE A 2 13.76 18.46 18.09
CA ILE A 2 12.59 17.61 17.80
C ILE A 2 12.68 17.32 16.30
N GLU A 3 13.02 16.09 15.93
CA GLU A 3 12.99 15.67 14.53
C GLU A 3 11.54 15.66 14.07
N ASN A 4 11.20 16.55 13.12
CA ASN A 4 9.89 16.56 12.49
C ASN A 4 9.81 15.36 11.54
N ILE A 5 9.25 14.26 12.01
CA ILE A 5 8.99 13.08 11.18
C ILE A 5 7.84 13.44 10.22
N ASN A 6 8.11 13.38 8.91
CA ASN A 6 7.04 13.56 7.93
C ASN A 6 6.13 12.32 7.94
N MET A 7 4.92 12.50 8.42
CA MET A 7 3.92 11.44 8.56
C MET A 7 2.94 11.48 7.39
N MET A 8 2.63 10.30 6.84
CA MET A 8 1.69 10.09 5.75
C MET A 8 0.54 9.21 6.22
N LYS A 9 -0.65 9.47 5.70
CA LYS A 9 -1.83 8.64 5.98
C LYS A 9 -1.86 7.43 5.07
N CYS A 10 -2.15 6.25 5.63
CA CYS A 10 -2.37 5.06 4.83
C CYS A 10 -3.71 5.15 4.08
N PRO A 11 -3.76 4.89 2.77
CA PRO A 11 -5.02 4.92 2.03
C PRO A 11 -6.00 3.79 2.40
N PHE A 12 -5.51 2.75 3.10
CA PHE A 12 -6.30 1.54 3.40
C PHE A 12 -6.65 1.35 4.88
N CYS A 13 -6.14 2.21 5.77
CA CYS A 13 -6.36 2.09 7.21
C CYS A 13 -6.11 3.44 7.90
N PRO A 14 -6.59 3.67 9.13
CA PRO A 14 -6.42 4.95 9.83
C PRO A 14 -4.98 5.24 10.30
N ASN A 15 -4.04 4.31 10.11
CA ASN A 15 -2.67 4.48 10.60
C ASN A 15 -1.89 5.53 9.79
N GLU A 16 -1.01 6.24 10.51
CA GLU A 16 0.02 7.08 9.92
C GLU A 16 1.37 6.38 9.94
N PHE A 17 2.15 6.60 8.89
CA PHE A 17 3.45 5.97 8.69
C PHE A 17 4.42 6.98 8.07
N SER A 18 5.71 6.72 8.11
CA SER A 18 6.72 7.52 7.45
C SER A 18 7.57 6.66 6.52
N ILE A 19 8.07 7.29 5.46
CA ILE A 19 9.05 6.71 4.53
C ILE A 19 10.40 7.44 4.62
N SER A 20 10.58 8.26 5.66
CA SER A 20 11.76 9.11 5.82
C SER A 20 12.41 8.85 7.19
N PRO A 21 13.75 8.94 7.29
CA PRO A 21 14.43 8.84 8.58
C PRO A 21 13.86 9.80 9.64
N PRO A 22 13.91 9.43 10.93
CA PRO A 22 14.46 8.19 11.48
C PRO A 22 13.50 6.97 11.39
N ARG A 23 12.24 7.17 10.96
CA ARG A 23 11.20 6.11 10.98
C ARG A 23 10.77 5.74 9.57
N ILE A 24 11.16 4.55 9.11
CA ILE A 24 10.72 4.02 7.80
C ILE A 24 9.82 2.81 8.02
N ASP A 25 8.52 3.06 8.08
CA ASP A 25 7.48 2.04 8.27
C ASP A 25 6.38 2.10 7.19
N GLY A 26 6.66 2.77 6.08
CA GLY A 26 5.91 2.66 4.83
C GLY A 26 6.55 1.72 3.81
N VAL A 27 5.77 1.35 2.80
CA VAL A 27 6.21 0.61 1.62
C VAL A 27 5.61 1.26 0.38
N THR A 28 6.46 1.65 -0.57
CA THR A 28 6.06 2.12 -1.90
C THR A 28 6.00 0.93 -2.84
N ILE A 29 4.91 0.82 -3.60
CA ILE A 29 4.64 -0.30 -4.50
C ILE A 29 4.51 0.27 -5.92
N PRO A 30 5.60 0.25 -6.72
CA PRO A 30 5.66 0.94 -8.00
C PRO A 30 4.58 0.51 -9.00
N ARG A 31 4.25 -0.80 -9.03
CA ARG A 31 3.20 -1.34 -9.90
C ARG A 31 1.88 -0.58 -9.75
N TYR A 32 1.57 -0.15 -8.53
CA TYR A 32 0.31 0.51 -8.19
C TYR A 32 0.45 2.01 -7.95
N GLN A 33 1.67 2.55 -8.06
CA GLN A 33 2.00 3.95 -7.74
C GLN A 33 1.38 4.40 -6.41
N ILE A 34 1.46 3.52 -5.40
CA ILE A 34 0.87 3.74 -4.08
C ILE A 34 1.93 3.57 -3.01
N THR A 35 1.77 4.31 -1.92
CA THR A 35 2.55 4.08 -0.71
C THR A 35 1.58 3.78 0.44
N VAL A 36 1.84 2.68 1.15
CA VAL A 36 1.00 2.19 2.26
C VAL A 36 1.84 2.00 3.51
N CYS A 37 1.18 1.88 4.66
CA CYS A 37 1.89 1.46 5.88
C CYS A 37 2.33 -0.01 5.77
N ARG A 38 3.42 -0.36 6.46
CA ARG A 38 3.98 -1.71 6.49
C ARG A 38 3.00 -2.75 7.03
N SER A 39 2.13 -2.36 7.96
CA SER A 39 1.05 -3.23 8.46
C SER A 39 0.05 -3.60 7.34
N CYS A 40 -0.27 -2.66 6.46
CA CYS A 40 -1.12 -2.96 5.31
C CYS A 40 -0.43 -3.88 4.30
N TYR A 41 0.85 -3.62 4.04
CA TYR A 41 1.66 -4.42 3.13
C TYR A 41 1.87 -5.87 3.60
N ASN A 42 2.09 -6.09 4.90
CA ASN A 42 2.43 -7.40 5.47
C ASN A 42 1.22 -8.25 5.87
N MET A 43 0.00 -7.79 5.67
CA MET A 43 -1.20 -8.47 6.18
C MET A 43 -1.43 -9.83 5.52
N ASN A 44 -1.12 -9.96 4.22
CA ASN A 44 -1.12 -11.23 3.54
C ASN A 44 0.04 -11.29 2.52
N TRP A 45 0.84 -12.35 2.63
CA TRP A 45 1.98 -12.62 1.76
C TRP A 45 1.56 -13.07 0.37
N ASP A 46 0.37 -13.65 0.24
CA ASP A 46 -0.25 -14.16 -0.99
C ASP A 46 -0.86 -13.04 -1.84
N GLY A 47 -0.76 -11.77 -1.44
CA GLY A 47 -1.31 -10.63 -2.18
C GLY A 47 -2.31 -9.82 -1.35
N TRP A 48 -3.05 -8.95 -2.02
CA TRP A 48 -3.99 -8.07 -1.33
C TRP A 48 -5.21 -8.83 -0.81
N GLU A 49 -5.62 -8.50 0.41
CA GLU A 49 -6.86 -9.01 1.00
C GLU A 49 -8.09 -8.36 0.37
N LEU A 50 -9.21 -9.09 0.26
CA LEU A 50 -10.42 -8.66 -0.44
C LEU A 50 -10.87 -7.22 -0.08
N GLY A 51 -10.83 -6.88 1.21
CA GLY A 51 -11.20 -5.53 1.68
C GLY A 51 -10.29 -4.41 1.16
N ARG A 52 -9.00 -4.69 0.98
CA ARG A 52 -8.01 -3.74 0.44
C ARG A 52 -7.90 -3.82 -1.07
N GLU A 53 -8.15 -4.99 -1.64
CA GLU A 53 -8.18 -5.20 -3.08
C GLU A 53 -9.21 -4.28 -3.73
N LYS A 54 -10.40 -4.11 -3.12
CA LYS A 54 -11.41 -3.17 -3.60
C LYS A 54 -10.87 -1.73 -3.64
N LEU A 55 -10.26 -1.27 -2.55
CA LEU A 55 -9.68 0.08 -2.46
C LEU A 55 -8.52 0.27 -3.44
N LEU A 56 -7.71 -0.77 -3.62
CA LEU A 56 -6.63 -0.77 -4.60
C LEU A 56 -7.19 -0.67 -6.02
N ILE A 57 -8.19 -1.47 -6.39
CA ILE A 57 -8.84 -1.41 -7.71
C ILE A 57 -9.43 -0.02 -7.96
N GLU A 58 -10.08 0.60 -6.97
CA GLU A 58 -10.59 1.96 -7.07
C GLU A 58 -9.46 2.96 -7.33
N HIS A 59 -8.35 2.88 -6.58
CA HIS A 59 -7.15 3.68 -6.82
C HIS A 59 -6.60 3.49 -8.24
N LEU A 60 -6.48 2.25 -8.72
CA LEU A 60 -5.96 1.96 -10.07
C LEU A 60 -6.85 2.55 -11.16
N LYS A 61 -8.18 2.42 -11.02
CA LYS A 61 -9.14 3.01 -11.96
C LYS A 61 -9.06 4.54 -11.99
N LEU A 62 -9.02 5.18 -10.81
CA LEU A 62 -8.94 6.63 -10.70
C LEU A 62 -7.67 7.21 -11.32
N ASN A 63 -6.55 6.47 -11.24
CA ASN A 63 -5.26 6.90 -11.75
C ASN A 63 -4.94 6.35 -13.16
N ASN A 64 -5.89 5.69 -13.83
CA ASN A 64 -5.69 5.03 -15.13
C ASN A 64 -4.51 4.04 -15.16
N ILE A 65 -4.30 3.33 -14.04
CA ILE A 65 -3.28 2.29 -13.92
C ILE A 65 -3.91 0.94 -14.29
N PRO A 66 -3.29 0.12 -15.16
CA PRO A 66 -3.81 -1.20 -15.49
C PRO A 66 -3.94 -2.10 -14.24
N ILE A 67 -5.08 -2.75 -14.11
CA ILE A 67 -5.30 -3.78 -13.08
C ILE A 67 -4.56 -5.04 -13.53
N PRO A 68 -3.58 -5.55 -12.76
CA PRO A 68 -2.86 -6.76 -13.15
C PRO A 68 -3.75 -7.99 -13.01
N HIS A 69 -3.37 -9.06 -13.70
CA HIS A 69 -3.99 -10.36 -13.48
C HIS A 69 -3.76 -10.83 -12.03
N PRO A 70 -4.75 -11.49 -11.41
CA PRO A 70 -4.55 -12.14 -10.12
C PRO A 70 -3.44 -13.18 -10.19
N ASN A 71 -2.74 -13.38 -9.07
CA ASN A 71 -1.73 -14.42 -8.94
C ASN A 71 -2.38 -15.82 -8.80
N MET A 72 -1.55 -16.85 -8.59
CA MET A 72 -2.01 -18.23 -8.44
C MET A 72 -2.99 -18.47 -7.28
N ASN A 73 -3.02 -17.56 -6.30
CA ASN A 73 -3.93 -17.60 -5.16
C ASN A 73 -5.20 -16.79 -5.38
N GLY A 74 -5.41 -16.27 -6.61
CA GLY A 74 -6.59 -15.49 -6.98
C GLY A 74 -6.61 -14.08 -6.40
N ARG A 75 -5.46 -13.52 -6.01
CA ARG A 75 -5.34 -12.19 -5.38
C ARG A 75 -4.52 -11.24 -6.24
N LEU A 76 -4.75 -9.93 -6.10
CA LEU A 76 -3.83 -8.96 -6.70
C LEU A 76 -2.42 -9.07 -6.07
N PRO A 77 -1.35 -9.09 -6.89
CA PRO A 77 0.03 -9.18 -6.40
C PRO A 77 0.43 -8.03 -5.46
N ARG A 78 1.52 -8.18 -4.72
CA ARG A 78 2.05 -7.12 -3.82
C ARG A 78 3.32 -6.46 -4.33
N ASP A 79 3.92 -6.99 -5.40
CA ASP A 79 5.13 -6.52 -6.07
C ASP A 79 4.83 -5.50 -7.16
#